data_AF-L2GS24-F1
#
_entry.id   AF-L2GS24-F1
#
_cell.length_a   1.000
_cell.length_b   1.000
_cell.length_c   1.000
_cell.angle_alpha   90.00
_cell.angle_beta   90.00
_cell.angle_gamma   90.00
#
_symmetry.space_group_name_H-M   'P 1'
#
loop_
_entity.id
_entity.type
_entity.pdbx_description
1 polymer ?
#
loop_
_entity_poly.entity_id
_entity_poly.type
_entity_poly.pdbx_seq_one_letter_code
_entity_poly.pdbx_strand_id
1 'polypeptide(L)'
;MKFIRGYIHSYNEASLIVHAVRLGIIEPIKERLSNADRENIKSGCIFVFIEDDSGIKRWTDGKIWSPSKILGHFLLYKEVPKHLSKSAIKKRNANAVKRERVISIHTQMQNDEFSLFKKTISIKHETKSYHIISYFQPIFDKRGILEFPFFRSLNSTLVNHPDLMSDHHVEALKLRNVNLYTKYGLLKFEKGNILPEIDRNAMERMTCYILSNRLRIDRSVYRKR
;
A
#
# COMPACT_ATOMS: atom_id res chain seq x y z
N MET A 1 5.93 2.41 -14.39
CA MET A 1 5.57 2.92 -13.05
C MET A 1 6.29 2.13 -11.96
N LYS A 2 7.09 2.78 -11.10
CA LYS A 2 7.79 2.13 -9.96
C LYS A 2 6.91 2.22 -8.71
N PHE A 3 6.27 1.12 -8.32
CA PHE A 3 5.43 1.05 -7.12
C PHE A 3 5.49 -0.36 -6.53
N ILE A 4 5.26 -0.47 -5.22
CA ILE A 4 5.15 -1.76 -4.53
C ILE A 4 3.68 -2.17 -4.57
N ARG A 5 3.41 -3.47 -4.71
CA ARG A 5 2.06 -4.01 -4.55
C ARG A 5 1.89 -4.57 -3.15
N GLY A 6 0.85 -4.16 -2.43
CA GLY A 6 0.48 -4.73 -1.14
C GLY A 6 -0.36 -3.77 -0.31
N TYR A 7 -0.54 -4.11 0.95
CA TYR A 7 -1.24 -3.28 1.91
C TYR A 7 -0.40 -3.05 3.16
N ILE A 8 -0.42 -1.84 3.69
CA ILE A 8 0.32 -1.45 4.89
C ILE A 8 -0.69 -1.37 6.02
N HIS A 9 -0.73 -2.30 6.99
CA HIS A 9 -1.62 -2.18 8.15
C HIS A 9 -1.06 -1.25 9.21
N SER A 10 0.26 -1.29 9.43
CA SER A 10 0.90 -0.73 10.63
C SER A 10 2.02 0.26 10.32
N TYR A 11 2.41 1.04 11.34
CA TYR A 11 3.61 1.88 11.28
C TYR A 11 4.86 1.04 11.00
N ASN A 12 4.98 -0.15 11.60
CA ASN A 12 6.13 -1.02 11.42
C ASN A 12 6.31 -1.41 9.94
N GLU A 13 5.23 -1.78 9.27
CA GLU A 13 5.25 -2.06 7.82
C GLU A 13 5.64 -0.85 6.99
N ALA A 14 5.13 0.33 7.32
CA ALA A 14 5.55 1.57 6.66
C ALA A 14 7.06 1.83 6.86
N SER A 15 7.58 1.60 8.07
CA SER A 15 9.00 1.71 8.39
C SER A 15 9.86 0.72 7.58
N LEU A 16 9.40 -0.52 7.37
CA LEU A 16 10.10 -1.48 6.51
C LEU A 16 10.26 -0.97 5.07
N ILE A 17 9.26 -0.28 4.52
CA ILE A 17 9.39 0.35 3.19
C ILE A 17 10.46 1.44 3.21
N VAL A 18 10.51 2.27 4.26
CA VAL A 18 11.55 3.29 4.44
C VAL A 18 12.94 2.63 4.47
N HIS A 19 13.13 1.58 5.25
CA HIS A 19 14.42 0.87 5.32
C HIS A 19 14.78 0.21 3.98
N ALA A 20 13.83 -0.37 3.26
CA ALA A 20 14.08 -0.92 1.92
C ALA A 20 14.54 0.16 0.93
N VAL A 21 14.00 1.39 1.03
CA VAL A 21 14.47 2.55 0.26
C VAL A 21 15.87 2.98 0.69
N ARG A 22 16.12 3.07 2.00
CA ARG A 22 17.43 3.43 2.56
C ARG A 22 18.51 2.47 2.10
N LEU A 23 18.24 1.17 2.09
CA LEU A 23 19.16 0.14 1.60
C LEU A 23 19.36 0.16 0.07
N GLY A 24 18.60 0.98 -0.67
CA GLY A 24 18.68 1.06 -2.13
C GLY A 24 18.01 -0.11 -2.87
N ILE A 25 17.22 -0.91 -2.16
CA ILE A 25 16.51 -2.06 -2.73
C ILE A 25 15.24 -1.60 -3.46
N ILE A 26 14.54 -0.64 -2.87
CA ILE A 26 13.36 -0.02 -3.45
C ILE A 26 13.73 1.40 -3.88
N GLU A 27 13.45 1.72 -5.14
CA GLU A 27 13.69 3.07 -5.63
C GLU A 27 12.50 3.99 -5.33
N PRO A 28 12.71 5.12 -4.64
CA PRO A 28 11.66 6.07 -4.39
C PRO A 28 11.28 6.84 -5.67
N ILE A 29 10.05 7.32 -5.73
CA ILE A 29 9.61 8.27 -6.74
C ILE A 29 10.35 9.59 -6.54
N LYS A 30 11.00 10.06 -7.60
CA LYS A 30 11.74 11.33 -7.64
C LYS A 30 10.98 12.44 -8.37
N GLU A 31 10.09 12.07 -9.28
CA GLU A 31 9.38 12.99 -10.17
C GLU A 31 7.86 12.81 -10.09
N ARG A 32 7.12 13.85 -10.45
CA ARG A 32 5.64 13.80 -10.44
C ARG A 32 5.14 12.72 -11.40
N LEU A 33 4.06 12.06 -11.01
CA LEU A 33 3.39 11.08 -11.87
C LEU A 33 2.94 11.73 -13.19
N SER A 34 3.22 11.02 -14.28
CA SER A 34 2.66 11.30 -15.60
C SER A 34 1.14 11.08 -15.61
N ASN A 35 0.45 11.58 -16.64
CA ASN A 35 -0.99 11.34 -16.77
C ASN A 35 -1.32 9.84 -16.87
N ALA A 36 -0.50 9.09 -17.63
CA ALA A 36 -0.64 7.64 -17.75
C ALA A 36 -0.42 6.91 -16.42
N ASP A 37 0.56 7.33 -15.61
CA ASP A 37 0.78 6.74 -14.28
C ASP A 37 -0.40 7.01 -13.34
N ARG A 38 -0.98 8.22 -13.38
CA ARG A 38 -2.16 8.59 -12.57
C ARG A 38 -3.38 7.72 -12.89
N GLU A 39 -3.60 7.44 -14.17
CA GLU A 39 -4.68 6.55 -14.63
C GLU A 39 -4.49 5.11 -14.15
N ASN A 40 -3.24 4.68 -13.95
CA ASN A 40 -2.91 3.34 -13.50
C ASN A 40 -2.94 3.13 -11.97
N ILE A 41 -3.30 4.15 -11.19
CA ILE A 41 -3.45 4.05 -9.72
C ILE A 41 -4.65 3.17 -9.39
N LYS A 42 -4.41 2.10 -8.62
CA LYS A 42 -5.40 1.10 -8.22
C LYS A 42 -5.11 0.54 -6.84
N SER A 43 -6.02 -0.32 -6.35
CA SER A 43 -5.85 -1.08 -5.11
C SER A 43 -4.48 -1.77 -5.05
N GLY A 44 -3.85 -1.71 -3.89
CA GLY A 44 -2.55 -2.28 -3.60
C GLY A 44 -1.36 -1.45 -4.08
N CYS A 45 -1.55 -0.36 -4.82
CA CYS A 45 -0.41 0.49 -5.21
C CYS A 45 0.15 1.23 -4.00
N ILE A 46 1.46 1.08 -3.75
CA ILE A 46 2.20 1.80 -2.72
C ILE A 46 3.34 2.57 -3.37
N PHE A 47 3.36 3.87 -3.14
CA PHE A 47 4.41 4.78 -3.58
C PHE A 47 5.17 5.32 -2.37
N VAL A 48 6.45 5.59 -2.56
CA VAL A 48 7.31 6.23 -1.57
C VAL A 48 8.12 7.30 -2.26
N PHE A 49 8.20 8.49 -1.66
CA PHE A 49 9.12 9.55 -2.09
C PHE A 49 9.83 10.12 -0.87
N ILE A 50 11.00 10.68 -1.10
CA ILE A 50 11.78 11.38 -0.08
C ILE A 50 11.50 12.87 -0.26
N GLU A 51 11.22 13.56 0.83
CA GLU A 51 11.10 15.01 0.82
C GLU A 51 12.50 15.61 0.63
N ASP A 52 12.67 16.32 -0.47
CA ASP A 52 13.84 17.11 -0.80
C ASP A 52 13.40 18.50 -1.27
N ASP A 53 14.35 19.45 -1.29
CA ASP A 53 14.04 20.83 -1.67
C ASP A 53 13.74 21.00 -3.17
N SER A 54 14.23 20.09 -4.00
CA SER A 54 14.10 20.12 -5.46
C SER A 54 12.95 19.28 -6.03
N GLY A 55 12.27 18.46 -5.22
CA GLY A 55 11.32 17.44 -5.70
C GLY A 55 9.92 17.54 -5.11
N ILE A 56 9.34 16.40 -4.76
CA ILE A 56 7.92 16.28 -4.45
C ILE A 56 7.67 16.65 -2.98
N LYS A 57 7.02 17.79 -2.75
CA LYS A 57 6.55 18.19 -1.39
C LYS A 57 5.12 17.75 -1.08
N ARG A 58 4.31 17.55 -2.12
CA ARG A 58 2.91 17.11 -2.00
C ARG A 58 2.55 16.14 -3.10
N TRP A 59 1.95 15.03 -2.70
CA TRP A 59 1.49 14.01 -3.62
C TRP A 59 0.24 14.47 -4.39
N THR A 60 0.29 14.35 -5.71
CA THR A 60 -0.81 14.75 -6.62
C THR A 60 -1.12 13.60 -7.58
N ASP A 61 -2.30 13.01 -7.44
CA ASP A 61 -2.74 11.82 -8.19
C ASP A 61 -3.88 12.10 -9.19
N GLY A 62 -4.39 13.33 -9.24
CA GLY A 62 -5.49 13.71 -10.13
C GLY A 62 -6.87 13.18 -9.72
N LYS A 63 -6.98 12.51 -8.57
CA LYS A 63 -8.25 12.03 -8.00
C LYS A 63 -8.81 13.05 -7.00
N ILE A 64 -10.12 13.01 -6.79
CA ILE A 64 -10.80 13.85 -5.80
C ILE A 64 -10.96 13.05 -4.52
N TRP A 65 -10.55 13.65 -3.40
CA TRP A 65 -10.49 12.99 -2.10
C TRP A 65 -11.40 13.68 -1.09
N SER A 66 -11.99 12.90 -0.19
CA SER A 66 -12.65 13.43 1.01
C SER A 66 -11.64 14.20 1.88
N PRO A 67 -12.09 15.01 2.85
CA PRO A 67 -11.22 15.48 3.92
C PRO A 67 -10.51 14.32 4.62
N SER A 68 -9.31 14.58 5.15
CA SER A 68 -8.52 13.57 5.86
C SER A 68 -9.20 13.13 7.15
N LYS A 69 -9.10 11.84 7.45
CA LYS A 69 -9.41 11.26 8.76
C LYS A 69 -8.14 10.64 9.36
N ILE A 70 -7.96 10.77 10.67
CA ILE A 70 -6.83 10.13 11.37
C ILE A 70 -7.16 8.66 11.59
N LEU A 71 -6.24 7.77 11.21
CA LEU A 71 -6.30 6.34 11.45
C LEU A 71 -4.95 5.86 12.00
N GLY A 72 -4.81 5.86 13.34
CA GLY A 72 -3.53 5.61 13.98
C GLY A 72 -2.47 6.62 13.52
N HIS A 73 -1.37 6.13 12.94
CA HIS A 73 -0.29 6.96 12.39
C HIS A 73 -0.55 7.45 10.95
N PHE A 74 -1.71 7.13 10.38
CA PHE A 74 -2.00 7.44 8.99
C PHE A 74 -3.08 8.52 8.86
N LEU A 75 -3.01 9.26 7.75
CA LEU A 75 -4.14 10.03 7.23
C LEU A 75 -4.87 9.21 6.16
N LEU A 76 -6.18 9.10 6.28
CA LEU A 76 -7.05 8.36 5.39
C LEU A 76 -7.94 9.30 4.59
N TYR A 77 -8.09 8.99 3.31
CA TYR A 77 -8.92 9.70 2.35
C TYR A 77 -9.78 8.70 1.58
N LYS A 78 -11.05 9.01 1.34
CA LYS A 78 -11.94 8.24 0.45
C LYS A 78 -12.05 8.95 -0.90
N GLU A 79 -11.97 8.21 -2.01
CA GLU A 79 -12.21 8.76 -3.34
C GLU A 79 -13.66 9.24 -3.44
N VAL A 80 -13.84 10.43 -4.01
CA VAL A 80 -15.15 11.03 -4.26
C VAL A 80 -15.37 11.07 -5.78
N PRO A 81 -16.49 10.53 -6.29
CA PRO A 81 -16.83 10.63 -7.70
C PRO A 81 -16.83 12.08 -8.18
N LYS A 82 -16.32 12.36 -9.39
CA LYS A 82 -16.20 13.74 -9.93
C LYS A 82 -17.52 14.52 -9.89
N HIS A 83 -18.64 13.85 -10.16
CA HIS A 83 -19.98 14.42 -10.14
C HIS A 83 -20.52 14.77 -8.73
N LEU A 84 -19.88 14.28 -7.67
CA LEU A 84 -20.20 14.56 -6.26
C LEU A 84 -19.14 15.43 -5.59
N SER A 85 -18.22 16.03 -6.35
CA SER A 85 -17.25 16.97 -5.78
C SER A 85 -17.95 18.21 -5.20
N LYS A 86 -17.36 18.87 -4.20
CA LYS A 86 -17.93 20.08 -3.56
C LYS A 86 -18.32 21.17 -4.58
N SER A 87 -17.57 21.28 -5.68
CA SER A 87 -17.87 22.20 -6.78
C SER A 87 -19.12 21.80 -7.59
N ALA A 88 -19.40 20.50 -7.73
CA ALA A 88 -20.62 19.99 -8.36
C ALA A 88 -21.83 20.03 -7.40
N ILE A 89 -21.63 19.79 -6.10
CA ILE A 89 -22.67 19.85 -5.06
C ILE A 89 -23.16 21.29 -4.83
N LYS A 90 -22.26 22.29 -4.89
CA LYS A 90 -22.63 23.72 -4.75
C LYS A 90 -23.63 24.18 -5.83
N LYS A 91 -23.69 23.47 -6.96
CA LYS A 91 -24.66 23.70 -8.05
C LYS A 91 -25.99 22.98 -7.84
N ARG A 92 -26.08 22.00 -6.93
CA ARG A 92 -27.22 21.07 -6.84
C ARG A 92 -28.12 21.24 -5.63
N ASN A 93 -27.69 21.77 -4.48
CA ASN A 93 -28.62 21.99 -3.35
C ASN A 93 -28.12 23.02 -2.32
N ALA A 94 -28.79 24.19 -2.28
CA ALA A 94 -28.88 25.04 -1.09
C ALA A 94 -29.87 24.49 -0.03
N ASN A 95 -30.62 23.43 -0.36
CA ASN A 95 -31.66 22.86 0.49
C ASN A 95 -31.43 21.35 0.68
N ALA A 96 -30.82 20.97 1.81
CA ALA A 96 -30.86 19.65 2.47
C ALA A 96 -29.51 19.36 3.16
N VAL A 97 -29.09 20.21 4.10
CA VAL A 97 -28.03 19.83 5.05
C VAL A 97 -28.67 18.91 6.09
N LYS A 98 -28.93 17.65 5.73
CA LYS A 98 -29.05 16.60 6.75
C LYS A 98 -27.68 16.48 7.37
N ARG A 99 -27.57 16.73 8.68
CA ARG A 99 -26.36 16.46 9.47
C ARG A 99 -25.96 15.01 9.22
N GLU A 100 -24.92 14.80 8.41
CA GLU A 100 -24.35 13.46 8.23
C GLU A 100 -23.92 12.98 9.62
N ARG A 101 -24.50 11.86 10.06
CA ARG A 101 -24.10 11.23 11.32
C ARG A 101 -22.60 10.97 11.26
N VAL A 102 -21.89 11.22 12.36
CA VAL A 102 -20.48 10.87 12.49
C VAL A 102 -20.40 9.34 12.52
N ILE A 103 -20.18 8.74 11.35
CA ILE A 103 -20.01 7.29 11.19
C ILE A 103 -18.52 6.97 11.42
N SER A 104 -18.26 5.88 12.16
CA SER A 104 -16.89 5.41 12.41
C SER A 104 -16.18 5.07 11.09
N ILE A 105 -14.85 5.19 11.06
CA ILE A 105 -14.06 4.85 9.87
C ILE A 105 -14.29 3.39 9.45
N HIS A 106 -14.35 2.47 10.41
CA HIS A 106 -14.61 1.05 10.15
C HIS A 106 -15.98 0.82 9.49
N THR A 107 -17.03 1.45 10.01
CA THR A 107 -18.37 1.35 9.44
C THR A 107 -18.43 1.97 8.04
N GLN A 108 -17.70 3.06 7.81
CA GLN A 108 -17.61 3.66 6.47
C GLN A 108 -16.92 2.71 5.48
N MET A 109 -15.83 2.06 5.88
CA MET A 109 -15.13 1.10 5.03
C MET A 109 -15.98 -0.14 4.71
N GLN A 110 -16.81 -0.59 5.65
CA GLN A 110 -17.76 -1.70 5.44
C GLN A 110 -18.91 -1.31 4.51
N ASN A 111 -19.37 -0.06 4.55
CA ASN A 111 -20.44 0.39 3.66
C ASN A 111 -19.94 0.66 2.23
N ASP A 112 -18.63 0.87 2.06
CA ASP A 112 -18.00 1.32 0.82
C ASP A 112 -16.84 0.41 0.39
N GLU A 113 -17.04 -0.91 0.43
CA GLU A 113 -15.95 -1.89 0.25
C GLU A 113 -15.25 -1.83 -1.12
N PHE A 114 -15.93 -1.26 -2.13
CA PHE A 114 -15.40 -1.06 -3.49
C PHE A 114 -14.82 0.33 -3.74
N SER A 115 -15.00 1.26 -2.80
CA SER A 115 -14.42 2.61 -2.97
C SER A 115 -12.91 2.55 -2.81
N LEU A 116 -12.20 3.35 -3.61
CA LEU A 116 -10.76 3.50 -3.44
C LEU A 116 -10.49 4.43 -2.25
N PHE A 117 -9.61 3.98 -1.37
CA PHE A 117 -9.06 4.76 -0.28
C PHE A 117 -7.59 5.04 -0.55
N LYS A 118 -7.15 6.21 -0.11
CA LYS A 118 -5.74 6.57 -0.03
C LYS A 118 -5.37 6.71 1.44
N LYS A 119 -4.27 6.08 1.81
CA LYS A 119 -3.68 6.14 3.15
C LYS A 119 -2.27 6.69 3.04
N THR A 120 -1.97 7.71 3.83
CA THR A 120 -0.67 8.40 3.78
C THR A 120 -0.01 8.42 5.15
N ILE A 121 1.30 8.31 5.18
CA ILE A 121 2.13 8.48 6.39
C ILE A 121 3.43 9.18 6.02
N SER A 122 3.91 10.02 6.94
CA SER A 122 5.21 10.68 6.86
C SER A 122 6.08 10.13 8.00
N ILE A 123 7.24 9.56 7.65
CA ILE A 123 8.20 8.99 8.59
C ILE A 123 9.49 9.78 8.45
N LYS A 124 9.94 10.39 9.54
CA LYS A 124 11.26 11.03 9.59
C LYS A 124 12.28 10.00 10.06
N HIS A 125 13.31 9.76 9.26
CA HIS A 125 14.46 8.95 9.64
C HIS A 125 15.71 9.82 9.52
N GLU A 126 16.40 10.01 10.65
CA GLU A 126 17.56 10.92 10.77
C GLU A 126 17.28 12.30 10.15
N THR A 127 17.93 12.62 9.04
CA THR A 127 17.84 13.93 8.37
C THR A 127 16.76 13.99 7.29
N LYS A 128 16.20 12.85 6.87
CA LYS A 128 15.30 12.74 5.72
C LYS A 128 13.87 12.43 6.14
N SER A 129 12.92 13.03 5.44
CA SER A 129 11.49 12.73 5.60
C SER A 129 11.01 11.86 4.45
N TYR A 130 10.41 10.73 4.77
CA TYR A 130 9.87 9.76 3.80
C TYR A 130 8.35 9.82 3.82
N HIS A 131 7.76 9.93 2.66
CA HIS A 131 6.31 9.98 2.50
C HIS A 131 5.85 8.76 1.75
N ILE A 132 4.92 8.01 2.37
CA ILE A 132 4.35 6.79 1.78
C ILE A 132 2.88 7.04 1.45
N ILE A 133 2.50 6.70 0.23
CA ILE A 133 1.15 6.82 -0.29
C ILE A 133 0.66 5.43 -0.70
N SER A 134 -0.30 4.90 0.04
CA SER A 134 -0.87 3.56 -0.18
C SER A 134 -2.32 3.68 -0.65
N TYR A 135 -2.66 2.99 -1.72
CA TYR A 135 -4.00 2.92 -2.29
C TYR A 135 -4.60 1.55 -2.05
N PHE A 136 -5.87 1.50 -1.67
CA PHE A 136 -6.50 0.24 -1.31
C PHE A 136 -8.03 0.32 -1.42
N GLN A 137 -8.66 -0.82 -1.64
CA GLN A 137 -10.11 -1.03 -1.59
C GLN A 137 -10.35 -2.06 -0.49
N PRO A 138 -11.23 -1.79 0.48
CA PRO A 138 -11.41 -2.65 1.66
C PRO A 138 -11.65 -4.13 1.32
N ILE A 139 -12.29 -4.41 0.18
CA ILE A 139 -12.56 -5.79 -0.27
C ILE A 139 -11.30 -6.62 -0.58
N PHE A 140 -10.25 -6.00 -1.12
CA PHE A 140 -9.05 -6.70 -1.61
C PHE A 140 -7.92 -6.76 -0.58
N ASP A 141 -7.87 -5.76 0.30
CA ASP A 141 -6.65 -5.46 1.04
C ASP A 141 -6.70 -6.00 2.48
N LYS A 142 -6.72 -7.34 2.59
CA LYS A 142 -6.77 -8.07 3.86
C LYS A 142 -5.41 -8.50 4.41
N ARG A 143 -4.38 -8.50 3.57
CA ARG A 143 -3.05 -9.06 3.86
C ARG A 143 -1.98 -7.98 3.80
N GLY A 144 -1.16 -7.92 4.84
CA GLY A 144 -0.08 -6.95 4.97
C GLY A 144 1.14 -7.28 4.13
N ILE A 145 2.00 -6.30 3.90
CA ILE A 145 3.31 -6.54 3.27
C ILE A 145 4.19 -7.46 4.13
N LEU A 146 3.97 -7.54 5.45
CA LEU A 146 4.67 -8.49 6.32
C LEU A 146 4.33 -9.95 6.00
N GLU A 147 3.28 -10.23 5.22
CA GLU A 147 3.04 -11.58 4.72
C GLU A 147 4.00 -11.96 3.58
N PHE A 148 4.75 -11.03 3.01
CA PHE A 148 5.66 -11.32 1.91
C PHE A 148 7.02 -11.78 2.45
N PRO A 149 7.59 -12.87 1.92
CA PRO A 149 8.87 -13.40 2.38
C PRO A 149 9.98 -12.34 2.45
N PHE A 150 10.07 -11.46 1.45
CA PHE A 150 11.03 -10.37 1.42
C PHE A 150 10.93 -9.47 2.66
N PHE A 151 9.74 -8.96 2.98
CA PHE A 151 9.57 -8.03 4.09
C PHE A 151 9.72 -8.72 5.45
N ARG A 152 9.38 -10.02 5.58
CA ARG A 152 9.70 -10.81 6.79
C ARG A 152 11.20 -10.94 6.98
N SER A 153 11.92 -11.28 5.90
CA SER A 153 13.38 -11.39 5.90
C SER A 153 14.01 -10.05 6.25
N LEU A 154 13.57 -8.96 5.62
CA LEU A 154 14.03 -7.60 5.93
C LEU A 154 13.80 -7.22 7.39
N ASN A 155 12.60 -7.48 7.92
CA ASN A 155 12.29 -7.22 9.32
C ASN A 155 13.24 -7.98 10.26
N SER A 156 13.49 -9.26 9.97
CA SER A 156 14.40 -10.10 10.77
C SER A 156 15.86 -9.61 10.67
N THR A 157 16.31 -9.25 9.47
CA THR A 157 17.64 -8.69 9.23
C THR A 157 17.85 -7.38 10.01
N LEU A 158 16.88 -6.47 10.01
CA LEU A 158 16.97 -5.21 10.75
C LEU A 158 17.01 -5.40 12.27
N VAL A 159 16.32 -6.42 12.80
CA VAL A 159 16.37 -6.77 14.23
C VAL A 159 17.72 -7.37 14.60
N ASN A 160 18.27 -8.25 13.76
CA ASN A 160 19.53 -8.94 14.03
C ASN A 160 20.77 -8.06 13.77
N HIS A 161 20.64 -7.02 12.95
CA HIS A 161 21.72 -6.12 12.56
C HIS A 161 21.32 -4.65 12.80
N PRO A 162 21.37 -4.17 14.06
CA PRO A 162 20.99 -2.79 14.40
C PRO A 162 21.84 -1.72 13.72
N ASP A 163 23.05 -2.07 13.26
CA ASP A 163 23.94 -1.21 12.47
C ASP A 163 23.26 -0.72 11.18
N LEU A 164 22.35 -1.50 10.60
CA LEU A 164 21.56 -1.10 9.43
C LEU A 164 20.56 0.04 9.72
N MET A 165 20.35 0.38 11.00
CA MET A 165 19.51 1.52 11.36
C MET A 165 20.19 2.85 11.08
N SER A 166 21.53 2.92 11.02
CA SER A 166 22.28 4.16 10.79
C SER A 166 22.46 4.47 9.30
N ASP A 167 22.12 5.69 8.87
CA ASP A 167 22.35 6.13 7.48
C ASP A 167 23.83 6.12 7.12
N HIS A 168 24.71 6.52 8.04
CA HIS A 168 26.14 6.51 7.82
C HIS A 168 26.67 5.13 7.46
N HIS A 169 26.23 4.09 8.19
CA HIS A 169 26.61 2.71 7.90
C HIS A 169 26.05 2.23 6.56
N VAL A 170 24.77 2.51 6.29
CA VAL A 170 24.13 2.14 5.03
C VAL A 170 24.81 2.80 3.83
N GLU A 171 25.20 4.07 3.94
CA GLU A 171 25.96 4.79 2.92
C GLU A 171 27.37 4.20 2.74
N ALA A 172 28.05 3.83 3.82
CA ALA A 172 29.34 3.14 3.75
C ALA A 172 29.24 1.77 3.02
N LEU A 173 28.17 1.00 3.25
CA LEU A 173 27.92 -0.25 2.55
C LEU A 173 27.71 -0.04 1.04
N LYS A 174 26.99 1.03 0.67
CA LYS A 174 26.78 1.39 -0.74
C LYS A 174 28.08 1.81 -1.42
N LEU A 175 28.90 2.63 -0.77
CA LEU A 175 30.20 3.06 -1.29
C LEU A 175 31.15 1.87 -1.53
N ARG A 176 31.07 0.85 -0.66
CA ARG A 176 31.84 -0.39 -0.78
C ARG A 176 31.21 -1.43 -1.73
N ASN A 177 30.07 -1.11 -2.34
CA ASN A 177 29.30 -1.99 -3.22
C ASN A 177 29.01 -3.38 -2.60
N VAL A 178 28.68 -3.41 -1.31
CA VAL A 178 28.45 -4.65 -0.57
C VAL A 178 27.13 -5.29 -0.97
N ASN A 179 27.17 -6.58 -1.33
CA ASN A 179 25.95 -7.34 -1.60
C ASN A 179 25.20 -7.66 -0.29
N LEU A 180 24.10 -6.95 -0.05
CA LEU A 180 23.27 -7.07 1.14
C LEU A 180 22.65 -8.47 1.30
N TYR A 181 22.33 -9.13 0.18
CA TYR A 181 21.70 -10.46 0.18
C TYR A 181 22.65 -11.51 0.74
N THR A 182 23.90 -11.52 0.27
CA THR A 182 24.91 -12.47 0.74
C THR A 182 25.39 -12.12 2.14
N LYS A 183 25.62 -10.83 2.44
CA LYS A 183 26.19 -10.43 3.74
C LYS A 183 25.24 -10.64 4.91
N TYR A 184 23.95 -10.36 4.74
CA TYR A 184 22.95 -10.38 5.82
C TYR A 184 21.87 -11.46 5.66
N GLY A 185 22.04 -12.38 4.70
CA GLY A 185 21.04 -13.41 4.41
C GLY A 185 19.69 -12.85 3.97
N LEU A 186 19.67 -11.62 3.41
CA LEU A 186 18.45 -10.96 3.01
C LEU A 186 17.89 -11.62 1.74
N LEU A 187 16.58 -11.88 1.71
CA LEU A 187 15.93 -12.36 0.49
C LEU A 187 15.97 -11.30 -0.61
N LYS A 188 16.09 -11.76 -1.87
CA LYS A 188 16.07 -10.84 -3.02
C LYS A 188 14.69 -10.22 -3.22
N PHE A 189 14.66 -8.95 -3.60
CA PHE A 189 13.42 -8.23 -3.95
C PHE A 189 12.96 -8.63 -5.36
N GLU A 190 12.40 -9.83 -5.48
CA GLU A 190 11.96 -10.44 -6.74
C GLU A 190 10.52 -10.95 -6.63
N LYS A 191 9.87 -11.20 -7.77
CA LYS A 191 8.45 -11.58 -7.86
C LYS A 191 8.03 -12.71 -6.91
N GLY A 192 8.90 -13.70 -6.68
CA GLY A 192 8.63 -14.82 -5.77
C GLY A 192 8.56 -14.41 -4.29
N ASN A 193 9.29 -13.37 -3.89
CA ASN A 193 9.43 -12.95 -2.49
C ASN A 193 8.56 -11.74 -2.13
N ILE A 194 7.94 -11.08 -3.12
CA ILE A 194 7.06 -9.90 -2.96
C ILE A 194 5.58 -10.25 -3.19
N LEU A 195 5.25 -11.53 -3.13
CA LEU A 195 3.90 -12.05 -3.12
C LEU A 195 3.69 -12.80 -1.80
N PRO A 196 2.45 -12.80 -1.26
CA PRO A 196 2.17 -13.64 -0.11
C PRO A 196 2.30 -15.10 -0.53
N GLU A 197 2.83 -15.93 0.36
CA GLU A 197 2.76 -17.39 0.20
C GLU A 197 1.31 -17.81 0.34
N ILE A 198 0.61 -17.87 -0.78
CA ILE A 198 -0.75 -18.36 -0.81
C ILE A 198 -0.68 -19.86 -1.11
N ASP A 199 -1.10 -20.70 -0.16
CA ASP A 199 -1.35 -22.11 -0.45
C ASP A 199 -2.50 -22.19 -1.45
N ARG A 200 -2.15 -22.31 -2.73
CA ARG A 200 -3.07 -22.42 -3.85
C ARG A 200 -3.99 -23.63 -3.67
N ASN A 201 -3.49 -24.74 -3.15
CA ASN A 201 -4.29 -25.94 -2.92
C ASN A 201 -5.34 -25.69 -1.84
N ALA A 202 -5.01 -24.94 -0.78
CA ALA A 202 -5.99 -24.54 0.22
C ALA A 202 -7.07 -23.62 -0.36
N MET A 203 -6.70 -22.65 -1.20
CA MET A 203 -7.69 -21.79 -1.87
C MET A 203 -8.59 -22.56 -2.83
N GLU A 204 -8.03 -23.47 -3.62
CA GLU A 204 -8.79 -24.30 -4.55
C GLU A 204 -9.74 -25.25 -3.81
N ARG A 205 -9.31 -25.85 -2.68
CA ARG A 205 -10.19 -26.64 -1.81
C ARG A 205 -11.33 -25.80 -1.23
N MET A 206 -11.03 -24.61 -0.71
CA MET A 206 -12.03 -23.70 -0.16
C MET A 206 -13.02 -23.23 -1.24
N THR A 207 -12.52 -22.90 -2.42
CA THR A 207 -13.35 -22.48 -3.56
C THR A 207 -14.25 -23.63 -4.01
N CYS A 208 -13.71 -24.84 -4.15
CA CYS A 208 -14.49 -26.04 -4.46
C CYS A 208 -15.58 -26.30 -3.42
N TYR A 209 -15.25 -26.15 -2.13
CA TYR A 209 -16.22 -26.29 -1.04
C TYR A 209 -17.35 -25.26 -1.15
N ILE A 210 -17.03 -23.98 -1.39
CA ILE A 210 -18.03 -22.91 -1.54
C ILE A 210 -18.91 -23.15 -2.77
N LEU A 211 -18.31 -23.49 -3.92
CA LEU A 211 -19.06 -23.72 -5.17
C LEU A 211 -20.01 -24.91 -5.06
N SER A 212 -19.55 -26.01 -4.45
CA SER A 212 -20.37 -27.21 -4.25
C SER A 212 -21.48 -27.01 -3.22
N ASN A 213 -21.18 -26.38 -2.08
CA ASN A 213 -22.11 -26.33 -0.96
C ASN A 213 -22.98 -25.07 -0.90
N ARG A 214 -22.53 -23.93 -1.42
CA ARG A 214 -23.30 -22.67 -1.38
C ARG A 214 -23.98 -22.32 -2.70
N LEU A 215 -23.38 -22.69 -3.83
CA LEU A 215 -23.89 -22.30 -5.15
C LEU A 215 -24.55 -23.46 -5.92
N ARG A 216 -24.57 -24.68 -5.33
CA ARG A 216 -25.15 -25.90 -5.92
C ARG A 216 -24.70 -26.13 -7.38
N ILE A 217 -23.48 -25.71 -7.72
CA ILE A 217 -22.93 -25.95 -9.06
C ILE A 217 -22.46 -27.40 -9.07
N ASP A 218 -23.25 -28.25 -9.72
CA ASP A 218 -22.97 -29.68 -9.80
C ASP A 218 -21.76 -29.94 -10.73
N ARG A 219 -20.84 -30.79 -10.28
CA ARG A 219 -19.62 -31.17 -11.02
C ARG A 219 -19.92 -31.99 -12.27
N SER A 220 -21.16 -32.44 -12.44
CA SER A 220 -21.63 -33.17 -13.62
C SER A 220 -21.53 -32.36 -14.93
N VAL A 221 -21.48 -31.02 -14.86
CA VAL A 221 -21.44 -30.14 -16.04
C VAL A 221 -20.03 -30.03 -16.67
N TYR A 222 -18.95 -30.29 -15.92
CA TYR A 222 -17.57 -30.16 -16.41
C TYR A 222 -16.89 -31.51 -16.74
N ARG A 223 -17.62 -32.62 -16.73
CA ARG A 223 -17.16 -33.90 -17.29
C ARG A 223 -17.71 -34.09 -18.71
N LYS A 224 -17.09 -33.42 -19.69
CA LYS A 224 -17.06 -33.63 -21.16
C LYS A 224 -16.72 -32.25 -21.78
N ARG A 225 -15.64 -32.01 -22.53
CA ARG A 225 -14.71 -32.83 -23.32
C ARG A 225 -13.28 -32.43 -23.00
#